data_AF-A0A068WAI7-F1
#
_entry.id   AF-A0A068WAI7-F1
#
_cell.length_a   1.000
_cell.length_b   1.000
_cell.length_c   1.000
_cell.angle_alpha   90.00
_cell.angle_beta   90.00
_cell.angle_gamma   90.00
#
_symmetry.space_group_name_H-M   'P 1'
#
loop_
_entity.id
_entity.type
_entity.pdbx_description
1 polymer ?
#
loop_
_entity_poly.entity_id
_entity_poly.type
_entity_poly.pdbx_seq_one_letter_code
_entity_poly.pdbx_strand_id
1 'polypeptide(L)'
;MSGNNEQRRGAPQIEEQELATKTIQIQNKRFYLDVKQNSRGRFIKITEAAVGGQKSRILMSIPAAQALREKLEKLLEVLNKLPPHDPKSLATDGLIESEAIARDNRRYYLDLRENERGRFLRMSMLSMGVRVQIALPADGLSDMCNGIAELINDYCRDEDLIATSELPEAKVLFAGNKTFYFDVGSNRYGVFLRISELRANYRTAVTIPEHHWSRFRDILDELASKPEGNKLAEEKDEKAAGKGRMVVNRVAINSRQQRIQHLHHLLLSQVLFLWRSCSYPFSNFRFCSYLHLFHFCILRFFMLF
;
A
#
# COMPACT_ATOMS: atom_id res chain seq x y z
N MET A 1 19.87 5.25 -40.99
CA MET A 1 18.93 5.72 -39.95
C MET A 1 19.31 5.04 -38.64
N SER A 2 20.20 5.66 -37.87
CA SER A 2 20.68 5.13 -36.59
C SER A 2 20.05 5.97 -35.48
N GLY A 3 19.06 5.40 -34.80
CA GLY A 3 18.34 6.07 -33.72
C GLY A 3 19.19 6.09 -32.45
N ASN A 4 19.54 7.29 -31.98
CA ASN A 4 20.21 7.52 -30.71
C ASN A 4 19.36 6.99 -29.55
N ASN A 5 19.90 6.01 -28.83
CA ASN A 5 19.30 5.40 -27.65
C ASN A 5 19.98 5.90 -26.36
N GLU A 6 20.30 7.19 -26.27
CA GLU A 6 21.09 7.79 -25.18
C GLU A 6 20.28 8.58 -24.13
N GLN A 7 18.95 8.52 -24.15
CA GLN A 7 18.10 9.17 -23.14
C GLN A 7 17.40 8.15 -22.24
N ARG A 8 18.21 7.36 -21.53
CA ARG A 8 17.82 6.80 -20.22
C ARG A 8 18.76 7.35 -19.16
N ARG A 9 18.85 8.68 -19.06
CA ARG A 9 19.52 9.31 -17.92
C ARG A 9 18.71 8.95 -16.67
N GLY A 10 19.34 8.25 -15.74
CA GLY A 10 18.76 8.01 -14.42
C GLY A 10 18.31 9.33 -13.82
N ALA A 11 17.11 9.36 -13.24
CA ALA A 11 16.60 10.54 -12.57
C ALA A 11 17.65 11.07 -11.56
N PRO A 12 17.90 12.39 -11.51
CA PRO A 12 18.87 12.96 -10.58
C PRO A 12 18.47 12.55 -9.16
N GLN A 13 19.35 11.80 -8.51
CA GLN A 13 19.17 11.45 -7.11
C GLN A 13 19.35 12.74 -6.30
N ILE A 14 18.41 13.05 -5.42
CA ILE A 14 18.54 14.19 -4.50
C ILE A 14 19.79 13.96 -3.66
N GLU A 15 20.71 14.92 -3.66
CA GLU A 15 21.89 14.88 -2.79
C GLU A 15 21.43 14.97 -1.33
N GLU A 16 21.84 13.96 -0.54
CA GLU A 16 21.58 13.89 0.90
C GLU A 16 22.89 14.19 1.64
N GLN A 17 22.92 15.29 2.39
CA GLN A 17 24.02 15.59 3.30
C GLN A 17 23.76 14.93 4.66
N GLU A 18 24.73 14.19 5.18
CA GLU A 18 24.68 13.65 6.54
C GLU A 18 25.18 14.69 7.54
N LEU A 19 24.37 15.02 8.54
CA LEU A 19 24.69 16.01 9.58
C LEU A 19 25.20 15.34 10.85
N ALA A 20 24.54 14.25 11.26
CA ALA A 20 24.87 13.52 12.47
C ALA A 20 24.49 12.04 12.33
N THR A 21 25.22 11.19 13.03
CA THR A 21 24.95 9.75 13.13
C THR A 21 25.12 9.33 14.58
N LYS A 22 24.10 8.65 15.14
CA LYS A 22 24.18 7.99 16.44
C LYS A 22 23.94 6.50 16.26
N THR A 23 24.82 5.68 16.84
CA THR A 23 24.69 4.22 16.79
C THR A 23 24.26 3.70 18.16
N ILE A 24 23.20 2.91 18.18
CA ILE A 24 22.69 2.25 19.39
C ILE A 24 22.80 0.75 19.18
N GLN A 25 23.52 0.06 20.06
CA GLN A 25 23.63 -1.40 20.04
C GLN A 25 22.78 -1.99 21.15
N ILE A 26 21.79 -2.82 20.78
CA ILE A 26 20.86 -3.43 21.73
C ILE A 26 20.83 -4.92 21.43
N GLN A 27 21.25 -5.72 22.41
CA GLN A 27 21.39 -7.17 22.27
C GLN A 27 22.24 -7.50 21.03
N ASN A 28 21.70 -8.25 20.07
CA ASN A 28 22.38 -8.63 18.82
C ASN A 28 22.04 -7.72 17.63
N LYS A 29 21.39 -6.57 17.86
CA LYS A 29 20.96 -5.64 16.81
C LYS A 29 21.69 -4.31 16.93
N ARG A 30 21.95 -3.68 15.79
CA ARG A 30 22.50 -2.32 15.72
C ARG A 30 21.50 -1.41 15.04
N PHE A 31 21.22 -0.29 15.67
CA PHE A 31 20.38 0.77 15.14
C PHE A 31 21.24 1.99 14.83
N TYR A 32 21.07 2.54 13.63
CA TYR A 32 21.70 3.78 13.21
C TYR A 32 20.62 4.85 13.10
N LEU A 33 20.81 5.95 13.80
CA LEU A 33 19.97 7.13 13.76
C LEU A 33 20.76 8.23 13.05
N ASP A 34 20.40 8.53 11.81
CA ASP A 34 21.10 9.50 11.00
C ASP A 34 20.21 10.75 10.83
N VAL A 35 20.72 11.93 11.18
CA VAL A 35 20.13 13.21 10.80
C VAL A 35 20.71 13.58 9.44
N LYS A 36 19.84 13.71 8.44
CA LYS A 36 20.23 14.05 7.07
C LYS A 36 19.47 15.29 6.60
N GLN A 37 20.07 16.01 5.68
CA GLN A 37 19.49 17.19 5.04
C GLN A 37 19.44 16.99 3.53
N ASN A 38 18.32 17.38 2.94
CA ASN A 38 18.16 17.46 1.49
C ASN A 38 17.57 18.83 1.11
N SER A 39 17.31 19.04 -0.18
CA SER A 39 16.71 20.28 -0.69
C SER A 39 15.33 20.60 -0.13
N ARG A 40 14.66 19.64 0.54
CA ARG A 40 13.32 19.79 1.13
C ARG A 40 13.35 19.96 2.65
N GLY A 41 14.54 19.94 3.25
CA GLY A 41 14.72 20.09 4.69
C GLY A 41 15.41 18.90 5.34
N ARG A 42 15.40 18.91 6.67
CA ARG A 42 16.04 17.87 7.49
C ARG A 42 15.08 16.73 7.78
N PHE A 43 15.64 15.54 7.94
CA PHE A 43 14.90 14.34 8.27
C PHE A 43 15.77 13.38 9.06
N ILE A 44 15.12 12.51 9.84
CA ILE A 44 15.78 11.43 10.58
C ILE A 44 15.56 10.11 9.86
N LYS A 45 16.64 9.34 9.75
CA LYS A 45 16.64 8.00 9.19
C LYS A 45 17.03 7.00 10.27
N ILE A 46 16.12 6.09 10.58
CA ILE A 46 16.36 5.00 11.54
C ILE A 46 16.60 3.72 10.75
N THR A 47 17.79 3.14 10.88
CA THR A 47 18.19 1.90 10.21
C THR A 47 18.39 0.80 11.23
N GLU A 48 17.63 -0.30 11.13
CA GLU A 48 17.93 -1.56 11.83
C GLU A 48 18.88 -2.39 10.96
N ALA A 49 20.05 -2.72 11.51
CA ALA A 49 20.97 -3.70 10.92
C ALA A 49 20.94 -4.99 11.75
N ALA A 50 20.41 -6.05 11.14
CA ALA A 50 20.43 -7.39 11.71
C ALA A 50 21.77 -8.10 11.43
N VAL A 51 22.12 -9.08 12.26
CA VAL A 51 23.36 -9.89 12.13
C VAL A 51 23.50 -10.53 10.74
N GLY A 52 22.38 -10.83 10.06
CA GLY A 52 22.36 -11.38 8.70
C GLY A 52 22.54 -10.35 7.56
N GLY A 53 22.97 -9.12 7.86
CA GLY A 53 23.21 -8.07 6.86
C GLY A 53 21.95 -7.40 6.30
N GLN A 54 20.76 -7.91 6.62
CA GLN A 54 19.49 -7.28 6.26
C GLN A 54 19.34 -5.93 6.97
N LYS A 55 18.96 -4.91 6.19
CA LYS A 55 18.81 -3.53 6.66
C LYS A 55 17.42 -3.00 6.38
N SER A 56 16.65 -2.79 7.44
CA SER A 56 15.34 -2.12 7.37
C SER A 56 15.50 -0.65 7.72
N ARG A 57 14.81 0.23 6.99
CA ARG A 57 14.99 1.69 7.10
C ARG A 57 13.66 2.41 7.21
N ILE A 58 13.51 3.22 8.26
CA ILE A 58 12.37 4.10 8.46
C ILE A 58 12.86 5.53 8.29
N LEU A 59 12.12 6.32 7.53
CA LEU A 59 12.42 7.72 7.23
C LEU A 59 11.30 8.57 7.79
N MET A 60 11.64 9.58 8.60
CA MET A 60 10.68 10.47 9.23
C MET A 60 11.16 11.93 9.15
N SER A 61 10.22 12.85 9.00
CA SER A 61 10.48 14.28 9.15
C SER A 61 10.80 14.59 10.63
N ILE A 62 11.44 15.73 10.89
CA ILE A 62 11.75 16.15 12.27
C ILE A 62 10.48 16.25 13.15
N PRO A 63 9.35 16.81 12.67
CA PRO A 63 8.12 16.85 13.48
C PRO A 63 7.56 15.44 13.77
N ALA A 64 7.70 14.51 12.81
CA ALA A 64 7.30 13.12 13.03
C ALA A 64 8.23 12.39 14.03
N ALA A 65 9.53 12.72 14.04
CA ALA A 65 10.48 12.21 15.02
C ALA A 65 10.21 12.77 16.43
N GLN A 66 9.82 14.03 16.54
CA GLN A 66 9.39 14.63 17.80
C GLN A 66 8.13 13.93 18.34
N ALA A 67 7.13 13.71 17.47
CA ALA A 67 5.95 12.93 17.86
C ALA A 67 6.30 11.48 18.24
N LEU A 68 7.28 10.87 17.56
CA LEU A 68 7.78 9.53 17.93
C LEU A 68 8.34 9.53 19.35
N ARG A 69 9.16 10.50 19.71
CA ARG A 69 9.72 10.64 21.06
C ARG A 69 8.63 10.66 22.12
N GLU A 70 7.63 11.53 21.98
CA GLU A 70 6.50 11.63 22.92
C GLU A 70 5.75 10.30 23.07
N LYS A 71 5.55 9.58 21.96
CA LYS A 71 4.90 8.25 22.00
C LYS A 71 5.80 7.19 22.64
N LEU A 72 7.11 7.25 22.44
CA LEU A 72 8.07 6.34 23.09
C LEU A 72 8.09 6.57 24.60
N GLU A 73 8.05 7.82 25.06
CA GLU A 73 7.95 8.16 26.49
C GLU A 73 6.68 7.56 27.11
N LYS A 74 5.52 7.71 26.45
CA LYS A 74 4.27 7.07 26.90
C LYS A 74 4.40 5.54 26.97
N LEU A 75 5.00 4.90 25.96
CA LEU A 75 5.18 3.45 25.93
C LEU A 75 6.16 2.96 27.00
N LEU A 76 7.18 3.75 27.34
CA LEU A 76 8.10 3.48 28.45
C LEU A 76 7.38 3.51 29.80
N GLU A 77 6.46 4.46 30.02
CA GLU A 77 5.64 4.48 31.23
C GLU A 77 4.77 3.23 31.37
N VAL A 78 4.20 2.74 30.25
CA VAL A 78 3.45 1.48 30.23
C VAL A 78 4.39 0.33 30.58
N LEU A 79 5.57 0.25 29.96
CA LEU A 79 6.55 -0.81 30.21
C LEU A 79 6.95 -0.90 31.69
N ASN A 80 7.16 0.25 32.34
CA ASN A 80 7.58 0.34 33.75
C ASN A 80 6.49 -0.12 34.73
N LYS A 81 5.21 -0.09 34.32
CA LYS A 81 4.07 -0.53 35.14
C LYS A 81 3.80 -2.03 35.02
N LEU A 82 4.39 -2.71 34.03
CA LEU A 82 4.16 -4.12 33.79
C LEU A 82 4.98 -5.00 34.73
N PRO A 83 4.48 -6.20 35.09
CA PRO A 83 5.26 -7.16 35.84
C PRO A 83 6.49 -7.63 35.03
N PRO A 84 7.47 -8.28 35.69
CA PRO A 84 8.57 -8.96 34.99
C PRO A 84 8.04 -9.88 33.89
N HIS A 85 8.78 -9.97 32.79
CA HIS A 85 8.42 -10.82 31.66
C HIS A 85 8.32 -12.28 32.09
N ASP A 86 7.17 -12.91 31.87
CA ASP A 86 6.96 -14.35 32.10
C ASP A 86 6.60 -15.05 30.78
N PRO A 87 7.49 -15.92 30.25
CA PRO A 87 7.23 -16.68 29.03
C PRO A 87 5.99 -17.59 29.09
N LYS A 88 5.47 -17.91 30.29
CA LYS A 88 4.29 -18.78 30.47
C LYS A 88 2.96 -18.02 30.52
N SER A 89 3.00 -16.70 30.70
CA SER A 89 1.83 -15.84 30.82
C SER A 89 1.83 -14.77 29.74
N LEU A 90 1.75 -15.20 28.47
CA LEU A 90 1.71 -14.31 27.31
C LEU A 90 0.28 -13.82 27.04
N ALA A 91 0.14 -12.56 26.63
CA ALA A 91 -1.12 -12.05 26.09
C ALA A 91 -1.55 -12.84 24.83
N THR A 92 -2.85 -13.03 24.62
CA THR A 92 -3.41 -13.89 23.54
C THR A 92 -2.98 -13.49 22.12
N ASP A 93 -2.75 -12.20 21.83
CA ASP A 93 -2.17 -11.68 20.57
C ASP A 93 -0.74 -11.13 20.75
N GLY A 94 -0.20 -11.22 21.97
CA GLY A 94 1.09 -10.63 22.32
C GLY A 94 1.16 -9.11 22.13
N LEU A 95 0.02 -8.42 21.99
CA LEU A 95 -0.06 -6.97 21.88
C LEU A 95 -0.36 -6.35 23.25
N ILE A 96 0.48 -5.42 23.68
CA ILE A 96 0.34 -4.72 24.96
C ILE A 96 -0.34 -3.37 24.75
N GLU A 97 0.29 -2.51 23.94
CA GLU A 97 -0.15 -1.13 23.68
C GLU A 97 0.16 -0.80 22.22
N SER A 98 -0.64 0.08 21.61
CA SER A 98 -0.42 0.54 20.23
C SER A 98 -0.59 2.04 20.13
N GLU A 99 0.35 2.68 19.44
CA GLU A 99 0.30 4.10 19.11
C GLU A 99 0.45 4.30 17.59
N ALA A 100 -0.13 5.39 17.09
CA ALA A 100 -0.06 5.73 15.67
C ALA A 100 0.29 7.21 15.47
N ILE A 101 1.12 7.46 14.46
CA ILE A 101 1.52 8.80 14.03
C ILE A 101 1.20 8.92 12.55
N ALA A 102 0.37 9.90 12.18
CA ALA A 102 0.07 10.21 10.78
C ALA A 102 0.68 11.57 10.43
N ARG A 103 1.69 11.57 9.56
CA ARG A 103 2.39 12.79 9.11
C ARG A 103 2.93 12.60 7.68
N ASP A 104 2.93 13.65 6.87
CA ASP A 104 3.55 13.66 5.53
C ASP A 104 3.10 12.53 4.59
N ASN A 105 1.81 12.19 4.59
CA ASN A 105 1.24 11.04 3.86
C ASN A 105 1.92 9.70 4.18
N ARG A 106 2.46 9.59 5.41
CA ARG A 106 3.02 8.38 5.99
C ARG A 106 2.29 8.10 7.29
N ARG A 107 2.11 6.80 7.58
CA ARG A 107 1.57 6.33 8.85
C ARG A 107 2.61 5.48 9.54
N TYR A 108 2.96 5.85 10.76
CA TYR A 108 3.85 5.09 11.62
C TYR A 108 3.01 4.41 12.69
N TYR A 109 3.17 3.10 12.84
CA TYR A 109 2.52 2.30 13.87
C TYR A 109 3.58 1.82 14.85
N LEU A 110 3.31 1.98 16.14
CA LEU A 110 4.19 1.66 17.25
C LEU A 110 3.47 0.62 18.11
N ASP A 111 3.77 -0.65 17.88
CA ASP A 111 3.10 -1.74 18.58
C ASP A 111 4.04 -2.32 19.63
N LEU A 112 3.79 -2.05 20.92
CA LEU A 112 4.51 -2.68 22.01
C LEU A 112 3.98 -4.10 22.16
N ARG A 113 4.86 -5.08 21.95
CA ARG A 113 4.50 -6.51 21.91
C ARG A 113 5.34 -7.34 22.88
N GLU A 114 4.80 -8.49 23.24
CA GLU A 114 5.41 -9.51 24.09
C GLU A 114 5.48 -10.83 23.33
N ASN A 115 6.62 -11.50 23.41
CA ASN A 115 6.82 -12.86 22.89
C ASN A 115 7.59 -13.70 23.92
N GLU A 116 7.79 -14.99 23.65
CA GLU A 116 8.53 -15.88 24.56
C GLU A 116 9.92 -15.34 24.96
N ARG A 117 10.59 -14.62 24.06
CA ARG A 117 11.94 -14.08 24.29
C ARG A 117 11.95 -12.80 25.11
N GLY A 118 10.83 -12.08 25.18
CA GLY A 118 10.72 -10.81 25.87
C GLY A 118 9.80 -9.81 25.18
N ARG A 119 9.87 -8.57 25.66
CA ARG A 119 9.10 -7.45 25.13
C ARG A 119 9.89 -6.70 24.07
N PHE A 120 9.20 -6.22 23.06
CA PHE A 120 9.80 -5.45 21.97
C PHE A 120 8.79 -4.50 21.36
N LEU A 121 9.27 -3.37 20.86
CA LEU A 121 8.49 -2.43 20.07
C LEU A 121 8.64 -2.76 18.58
N ARG A 122 7.52 -3.04 17.92
CA ARG A 122 7.45 -3.11 16.46
C ARG A 122 7.08 -1.73 15.93
N MET A 123 8.04 -1.07 15.29
CA MET A 123 7.78 0.19 14.59
C MET A 123 7.60 -0.08 13.10
N SER A 124 6.41 0.23 12.56
CA SER A 124 6.07 0.06 11.14
C SER A 124 5.83 1.40 10.47
N MET A 125 6.49 1.67 9.34
CA MET A 125 6.20 2.80 8.47
C MET A 125 5.42 2.31 7.25
N LEU A 126 4.21 2.81 7.07
CA LEU A 126 3.44 2.67 5.85
C LEU A 126 3.57 3.96 5.04
N SER A 127 4.27 3.87 3.92
CA SER A 127 4.37 4.96 2.94
C SER A 127 3.93 4.44 1.59
N MET A 128 2.93 5.09 0.99
CA MET A 128 2.58 4.80 -0.41
C MET A 128 2.26 3.31 -0.67
N GLY A 129 1.61 2.64 0.30
CA GLY A 129 1.25 1.22 0.21
C GLY A 129 2.40 0.24 0.48
N VAL A 130 3.64 0.71 0.61
CA VAL A 130 4.78 -0.09 1.03
C VAL A 130 4.90 0.01 2.55
N ARG A 131 4.92 -1.14 3.23
CA ARG A 131 5.16 -1.23 4.67
C ARG A 131 6.59 -1.68 4.91
N VAL A 132 7.33 -0.87 5.67
CA VAL A 132 8.64 -1.24 6.22
C VAL A 132 8.50 -1.33 7.73
N GLN A 133 9.19 -2.26 8.37
CA GLN A 133 9.15 -2.39 9.82
C GLN A 133 10.54 -2.63 10.39
N ILE A 134 10.74 -2.15 11.61
CA ILE A 134 11.88 -2.48 12.46
C ILE A 134 11.36 -3.01 13.80
N ALA A 135 12.18 -3.81 14.49
CA ALA A 135 11.84 -4.39 15.79
C ALA A 135 12.91 -4.06 16.83
N LEU A 136 12.57 -3.16 17.74
CA LEU A 136 13.41 -2.63 18.81
C LEU A 136 13.14 -3.39 20.12
N PRO A 137 14.14 -4.04 20.74
CA PRO A 137 13.95 -4.66 22.05
C PRO A 137 13.57 -3.63 23.12
N ALA A 138 12.74 -4.02 24.09
CA ALA A 138 12.22 -3.10 25.11
C ALA A 138 13.34 -2.44 25.95
N ASP A 139 14.41 -3.19 26.23
CA ASP A 139 15.59 -2.70 26.98
C ASP A 139 16.23 -1.45 26.34
N GLY A 140 16.12 -1.33 25.02
CA GLY A 140 16.70 -0.22 24.25
C GLY A 140 15.74 0.93 23.94
N LEU A 141 14.53 0.92 24.49
CA LEU A 141 13.56 2.00 24.26
C LEU A 141 14.02 3.33 24.87
N SER A 142 14.62 3.29 26.07
CA SER A 142 15.16 4.50 26.72
C SER A 142 16.31 5.10 25.90
N ASP A 143 17.24 4.27 25.43
CA ASP A 143 18.36 4.71 24.58
C ASP A 143 17.87 5.31 23.27
N MET A 144 16.85 4.71 22.64
CA MET A 144 16.24 5.24 21.42
C MET A 144 15.58 6.61 21.67
N CYS A 145 14.84 6.75 22.78
CA CYS A 145 14.20 7.99 23.17
C CYS A 145 15.23 9.12 23.39
N ASN A 146 16.24 8.85 24.21
CA ASN A 146 17.34 9.79 24.49
C ASN A 146 18.13 10.12 23.22
N GLY A 147 18.40 9.11 22.38
CA GLY A 147 19.07 9.29 21.10
C GLY A 147 18.32 10.19 20.13
N ILE A 148 17.00 10.05 20.03
CA ILE A 148 16.17 10.94 19.21
C ILE A 148 16.15 12.35 19.82
N ALA A 149 16.01 12.48 21.14
CA ALA A 149 15.98 13.77 21.82
C ALA A 149 17.28 14.57 21.62
N GLU A 150 18.44 13.93 21.84
CA GLU A 150 19.75 14.56 21.60
C GLU A 150 19.91 15.00 20.14
N LEU A 151 19.58 14.13 19.17
CA LEU A 151 19.71 14.47 17.76
C LEU A 151 18.78 15.63 17.33
N ILE A 152 17.57 15.69 17.88
CA ILE A 152 16.65 16.81 17.63
C ILE A 152 17.23 18.09 18.24
N ASN A 153 17.63 18.07 19.51
CA ASN A 153 18.10 19.26 20.22
C ASN A 153 19.41 19.82 19.62
N ASP A 154 20.34 18.97 19.22
CA ASP A 154 21.68 19.39 18.79
C ASP A 154 21.74 19.78 17.31
N TYR A 155 20.91 19.16 16.46
CA TYR A 155 21.04 19.28 15.00
C TYR A 155 19.79 19.81 14.30
N CYS A 156 18.65 19.94 14.97
CA CYS A 156 17.41 20.47 14.38
C CYS A 156 17.08 21.85 14.94
N ARG A 157 16.61 22.76 14.08
CA ARG A 157 16.16 24.10 14.48
C ARG A 157 14.65 24.11 14.71
N ASP A 158 14.14 25.15 15.35
CA ASP A 158 12.69 25.33 15.56
C ASP A 158 11.91 25.36 14.23
N GLU A 159 12.51 25.90 13.17
CA GLU A 159 11.95 25.85 11.82
C GLU A 159 11.78 24.42 11.31
N ASP A 160 12.73 23.51 11.60
CA ASP A 160 12.66 22.11 11.20
C ASP A 160 11.53 21.37 11.97
N LEU A 161 11.22 21.80 13.20
CA LEU A 161 10.12 21.26 14.03
C LEU A 161 8.74 21.70 13.55
N ILE A 162 8.68 22.86 12.88
CA ILE A 162 7.45 23.41 12.30
C ILE A 162 7.30 23.02 10.83
N ALA A 163 8.41 22.65 10.17
CA ALA A 163 8.46 22.31 8.75
C ALA A 163 7.44 21.24 8.39
N THR A 164 6.30 21.69 7.85
CA THR A 164 5.38 20.84 7.12
C THR A 164 6.05 20.56 5.79
N SER A 165 6.08 19.29 5.37
CA SER A 165 6.38 19.04 3.97
C SER A 165 5.22 19.63 3.17
N GLU A 166 5.40 20.86 2.65
CA GLU A 166 4.42 21.59 1.83
C GLU A 166 4.25 20.90 0.47
N LEU A 167 3.81 19.65 0.50
CA LEU A 167 3.25 19.01 -0.68
C LEU A 167 1.79 19.44 -0.78
N PRO A 168 1.29 19.70 -2.00
CA PRO A 168 -0.11 20.01 -2.22
C PRO A 168 -1.03 18.99 -1.55
N GLU A 169 -2.13 19.47 -0.99
CA GLU A 169 -3.15 18.62 -0.38
C GLU A 169 -3.67 17.60 -1.41
N ALA A 170 -3.86 16.36 -0.95
CA ALA A 170 -4.37 15.30 -1.80
C ALA A 170 -5.77 15.64 -2.31
N LYS A 171 -6.02 15.42 -3.60
CA LYS A 171 -7.34 15.62 -4.20
C LYS A 171 -8.04 14.28 -4.41
N VAL A 172 -9.37 14.28 -4.39
CA VAL A 172 -10.18 13.08 -4.59
C VAL A 172 -11.21 13.34 -5.69
N LEU A 173 -11.35 12.38 -6.60
CA LEU A 173 -12.40 12.37 -7.62
C LEU A 173 -13.25 11.11 -7.45
N PHE A 174 -14.55 11.31 -7.30
CA PHE A 174 -15.53 10.23 -7.28
C PHE A 174 -16.08 10.01 -8.69
N ALA A 175 -15.99 8.78 -9.20
CA ALA A 175 -16.43 8.40 -10.54
C ALA A 175 -17.22 7.09 -10.48
N GLY A 176 -18.51 7.19 -10.14
CA GLY A 176 -19.41 6.03 -10.01
C GLY A 176 -18.96 5.08 -8.91
N ASN A 177 -18.56 3.86 -9.28
CA ASN A 177 -18.05 2.84 -8.34
C ASN A 177 -16.54 2.89 -8.10
N LYS A 178 -15.87 3.94 -8.58
CA LYS A 178 -14.43 4.15 -8.42
C LYS A 178 -14.16 5.47 -7.69
N THR A 179 -13.14 5.46 -6.84
CA THR A 179 -12.59 6.65 -6.21
C THR A 179 -11.15 6.81 -6.64
N PHE A 180 -10.80 7.96 -7.21
CA PHE A 180 -9.44 8.31 -7.57
C PHE A 180 -8.83 9.24 -6.53
N TYR A 181 -7.69 8.87 -5.98
CA TYR A 181 -6.89 9.71 -5.09
C TYR A 181 -5.70 10.27 -5.84
N PHE A 182 -5.50 11.58 -5.76
CA PHE A 182 -4.40 12.32 -6.37
C PHE A 182 -3.48 12.79 -5.25
N ASP A 183 -2.48 11.96 -4.93
CA ASP A 183 -1.55 12.21 -3.85
C ASP A 183 -0.26 12.79 -4.42
N VAL A 184 0.12 14.00 -4.03
CA VAL A 184 1.49 14.47 -4.28
C VAL A 184 2.41 13.88 -3.22
N GLY A 185 3.44 13.19 -3.68
CA GLY A 185 4.42 12.54 -2.84
C GLY A 185 5.84 12.96 -3.22
N SER A 186 6.78 12.57 -2.38
CA SER A 186 8.19 12.87 -2.57
C SER A 186 9.04 11.68 -2.18
N ASN A 187 10.06 11.40 -2.95
CA ASN A 187 11.08 10.39 -2.62
C ASN A 187 12.48 10.94 -2.97
N ARG A 188 13.51 10.08 -2.87
CA ARG A 188 14.90 10.42 -3.21
C ARG A 188 15.12 10.83 -4.68
N TYR A 189 14.14 10.62 -5.56
CA TYR A 189 14.20 10.96 -6.98
C TYR A 189 13.43 12.24 -7.32
N GLY A 190 12.79 12.89 -6.34
CA GLY A 190 12.02 14.11 -6.54
C GLY A 190 10.56 14.00 -6.09
N VAL A 191 9.79 15.02 -6.46
CA VAL A 191 8.34 15.08 -6.26
C VAL A 191 7.66 14.28 -7.38
N PHE A 192 6.55 13.64 -7.04
CA PHE A 192 5.75 12.87 -7.98
C PHE A 192 4.26 12.96 -7.62
N LEU A 193 3.42 12.81 -8.63
CA LEU A 193 1.98 12.65 -8.47
C LEU A 193 1.66 11.16 -8.51
N ARG A 194 0.98 10.66 -7.49
CA ARG A 194 0.42 9.32 -7.49
C ARG A 194 -1.08 9.40 -7.69
N ILE A 195 -1.56 8.74 -8.73
CA ILE A 195 -3.00 8.59 -8.98
C ILE A 195 -3.37 7.17 -8.57
N SER A 196 -4.17 7.01 -7.52
CA SER A 196 -4.65 5.71 -7.04
C SER A 196 -6.10 5.51 -7.43
N GLU A 197 -6.42 4.46 -8.18
CA GLU A 197 -7.79 4.01 -8.42
C GLU A 197 -8.18 3.00 -7.34
N LEU A 198 -9.27 3.29 -6.61
CA LEU A 198 -9.88 2.39 -5.63
C LEU A 198 -11.25 1.94 -6.15
N ARG A 199 -11.46 0.63 -6.25
CA ARG A 199 -12.75 0.00 -6.57
C ARG A 199 -12.98 -1.17 -5.61
N ALA A 200 -14.03 -1.08 -4.79
CA ALA A 200 -14.30 -2.07 -3.72
C ALA A 200 -13.02 -2.34 -2.89
N ASN A 201 -12.45 -3.56 -3.00
CA ASN A 201 -11.23 -3.96 -2.28
C ASN A 201 -9.96 -3.95 -3.13
N TYR A 202 -10.02 -3.47 -4.37
CA TYR A 202 -8.87 -3.42 -5.27
C TYR A 202 -8.35 -1.99 -5.41
N ARG A 203 -7.05 -1.80 -5.15
CA ARG A 203 -6.36 -0.52 -5.31
C ARG A 203 -5.24 -0.69 -6.33
N THR A 204 -5.30 0.08 -7.41
CA THR A 204 -4.18 0.24 -8.34
C THR A 204 -3.68 1.67 -8.28
N ALA A 205 -2.44 1.90 -8.69
CA ALA A 205 -1.91 3.25 -8.76
C ALA A 205 -0.84 3.38 -9.83
N VAL A 206 -0.73 4.59 -10.37
CA VAL A 206 0.37 5.03 -11.23
C VAL A 206 1.12 6.17 -10.55
N THR A 207 2.40 6.33 -10.88
CA THR A 207 3.25 7.40 -10.36
C THR A 207 3.85 8.18 -11.53
N ILE A 208 3.70 9.50 -11.48
CA ILE A 208 4.08 10.42 -12.54
C ILE A 208 5.08 11.42 -11.92
N PRO A 209 6.36 11.42 -12.35
CA PRO A 209 7.34 12.39 -11.89
C PRO A 209 6.91 13.83 -12.17
N GLU A 210 7.29 14.76 -11.30
CA GLU A 210 6.94 16.20 -11.38
C GLU A 210 7.26 16.83 -12.74
N HIS A 211 8.44 16.54 -13.29
CA HIS A 211 8.87 17.09 -14.59
C HIS A 211 8.01 16.64 -15.79
N HIS A 212 7.09 15.68 -15.60
CA HIS A 212 6.15 15.24 -16.62
C HIS A 212 4.71 15.72 -16.39
N TRP A 213 4.41 16.45 -15.32
CA TRP A 213 3.04 16.89 -15.02
C TRP A 213 2.46 17.79 -16.10
N SER A 214 3.25 18.71 -16.67
CA SER A 214 2.78 19.57 -17.76
C SER A 214 2.37 18.77 -18.98
N ARG A 215 3.23 17.87 -19.45
CA ARG A 215 2.91 17.02 -20.60
C ARG A 215 1.70 16.12 -20.33
N PHE A 216 1.58 15.58 -19.12
CA PHE A 216 0.45 14.77 -18.72
C PHE A 216 -0.88 15.55 -18.76
N ARG A 217 -0.88 16.79 -18.26
CA ARG A 217 -2.02 17.71 -18.38
C ARG A 217 -2.35 18.01 -19.84
N ASP A 218 -1.36 18.36 -20.66
CA ASP A 218 -1.60 18.71 -22.06
C ASP A 218 -2.24 17.55 -22.84
N ILE A 219 -1.84 16.30 -22.55
CA ILE A 219 -2.46 15.10 -23.13
C ILE A 219 -3.92 14.96 -22.68
N LEU A 220 -4.21 15.20 -21.40
CA LEU A 220 -5.60 15.16 -20.89
C LEU A 220 -6.46 16.25 -21.54
N ASP A 221 -5.93 17.46 -21.70
CA ASP A 221 -6.62 18.58 -22.35
C ASP A 221 -6.88 18.29 -23.84
N GLU A 222 -5.93 17.68 -24.54
CA GLU A 222 -6.10 17.24 -25.94
C GLU A 222 -7.21 16.17 -26.06
N LEU A 223 -7.26 15.23 -25.12
CA LEU A 223 -8.30 14.19 -25.09
C LEU A 223 -9.67 14.76 -24.72
N ALA A 224 -9.72 15.74 -23.80
CA ALA A 224 -10.96 16.39 -23.38
C ALA A 224 -11.53 17.34 -24.44
N SER A 225 -10.66 18.00 -25.22
CA SER A 225 -11.04 18.91 -26.32
C SER A 225 -11.45 18.20 -27.60
N LYS A 226 -11.35 16.86 -27.67
CA LYS A 226 -11.99 16.01 -28.68
C LYS A 226 -13.30 15.44 -28.11
N PRO A 227 -14.38 16.22 -27.97
CA PRO A 227 -15.68 15.66 -27.61
C PRO A 227 -16.12 14.75 -28.75
N GLU A 228 -16.17 13.44 -28.45
CA GLU A 228 -16.88 12.41 -29.21
C GLU A 228 -16.96 12.58 -30.74
N GLY A 229 -15.94 12.10 -31.45
CA GLY A 229 -16.09 11.71 -32.84
C GLY A 229 -16.95 10.45 -32.96
N ASN A 230 -18.28 10.60 -32.90
CA ASN A 230 -19.28 9.81 -33.63
C ASN A 230 -20.71 10.28 -33.26
N LYS A 231 -21.09 11.47 -33.72
CA LYS A 231 -22.48 11.71 -34.08
C LYS A 231 -22.61 11.30 -35.55
N LEU A 232 -23.35 10.23 -35.81
CA LEU A 232 -23.77 9.83 -37.15
C LEU A 232 -24.40 11.05 -37.82
N ALA A 233 -23.73 11.62 -38.82
CA ALA A 233 -24.33 12.59 -39.71
C ALA A 233 -25.32 11.83 -40.60
N GLU A 234 -26.62 11.94 -40.30
CA GLU A 234 -27.66 11.66 -41.27
C GLU A 234 -27.64 12.79 -42.31
N GLU A 235 -26.91 12.59 -43.41
CA GLU A 235 -27.17 13.33 -44.65
C GLU A 235 -28.48 12.79 -45.25
N LYS A 236 -29.56 13.57 -45.12
CA LYS A 236 -30.74 13.41 -45.95
C LYS A 236 -30.44 14.06 -47.30
N ASP A 237 -30.10 13.23 -48.29
CA ASP A 237 -30.16 13.60 -49.69
C ASP A 237 -31.41 12.97 -50.33
N GLU A 238 -32.47 13.77 -50.47
CA GLU A 238 -33.62 13.46 -51.33
C GLU A 238 -33.30 13.92 -52.76
N LYS A 239 -33.14 12.97 -53.70
CA LYS A 239 -33.61 13.10 -55.09
C LYS A 239 -33.58 11.79 -55.89
N ALA A 240 -34.79 11.33 -56.23
CA ALA A 240 -35.26 10.65 -57.44
C ALA A 240 -34.31 9.75 -58.28
N ALA A 241 -34.68 8.47 -58.41
CA ALA A 241 -34.77 7.76 -59.72
C ALA A 241 -35.42 6.36 -59.57
N GLY A 242 -36.22 5.97 -60.56
CA GLY A 242 -37.03 4.75 -60.55
C GLY A 242 -36.36 3.46 -61.05
N LYS A 243 -37.08 2.36 -60.78
CA LYS A 243 -37.13 1.03 -61.43
C LYS A 243 -35.86 0.42 -62.05
N GLY A 244 -35.39 -0.69 -61.47
CA GLY A 244 -34.51 -1.65 -62.16
C GLY A 244 -34.00 -2.85 -61.34
N ARG A 245 -34.79 -3.94 -61.32
CA ARG A 245 -34.49 -5.39 -61.24
C ARG A 245 -33.38 -5.97 -60.31
N MET A 246 -33.81 -6.98 -59.54
CA MET A 246 -33.07 -7.90 -58.65
C MET A 246 -31.86 -8.64 -59.25
N VAL A 247 -30.79 -8.84 -58.44
CA VAL A 247 -30.21 -10.17 -58.11
C VAL A 247 -29.67 -10.15 -56.66
N VAL A 248 -29.90 -11.25 -55.96
CA VAL A 248 -29.65 -11.55 -54.54
C VAL A 248 -28.16 -11.77 -54.24
N ASN A 249 -27.64 -11.23 -53.12
CA ASN A 249 -26.86 -12.04 -52.19
C ASN A 249 -26.86 -11.48 -50.75
N ARG A 250 -27.15 -12.39 -49.82
CA ARG A 250 -27.25 -12.21 -48.38
C ARG A 250 -25.89 -11.91 -47.75
N VAL A 251 -25.81 -10.92 -46.86
CA VAL A 251 -25.09 -11.04 -45.59
C VAL A 251 -25.91 -10.32 -44.52
N ALA A 252 -26.65 -11.10 -43.73
CA ALA A 252 -27.22 -10.62 -42.47
C ALA A 252 -26.11 -10.67 -41.42
N ILE A 253 -25.62 -9.50 -40.98
CA ILE A 253 -24.73 -9.42 -39.83
C ILE A 253 -25.63 -9.42 -38.59
N ASN A 254 -25.65 -10.58 -37.94
CA ASN A 254 -26.34 -10.83 -36.68
C ASN A 254 -25.86 -9.86 -35.60
N SER A 255 -26.75 -8.99 -35.17
CA SER A 255 -26.71 -8.33 -33.87
C SER A 255 -27.22 -9.29 -32.80
N ARG A 256 -26.33 -10.09 -32.20
CA ARG A 256 -26.59 -10.68 -30.89
C ARG A 256 -25.32 -10.79 -30.06
N GLN A 257 -25.37 -10.11 -28.91
CA GLN A 257 -25.03 -10.65 -27.60
C GLN A 257 -23.75 -11.50 -27.56
N GLN A 258 -22.64 -10.88 -27.16
CA GLN A 258 -21.59 -11.60 -26.47
C GLN A 258 -21.49 -11.15 -25.02
N ARG A 259 -21.47 -12.17 -24.15
CA ARG A 259 -21.12 -12.19 -22.73
C ARG A 259 -22.22 -11.88 -21.73
N ILE A 260 -23.22 -12.77 -21.71
CA ILE A 260 -23.78 -13.27 -20.45
C ILE A 260 -23.86 -14.81 -20.55
N GLN A 261 -23.18 -15.48 -19.62
CA GLN A 261 -23.43 -16.85 -19.13
C GLN A 261 -23.14 -18.06 -20.04
N HIS A 262 -21.86 -18.45 -20.12
CA HIS A 262 -21.50 -19.88 -20.06
C HIS A 262 -21.33 -20.25 -18.57
N LEU A 263 -22.45 -20.44 -17.87
CA LEU A 263 -22.46 -20.86 -16.47
C LEU A 263 -23.63 -21.83 -16.23
N HIS A 264 -23.77 -22.87 -17.05
CA HIS A 264 -24.78 -23.92 -16.79
C HIS A 264 -24.40 -25.33 -17.29
N HIS A 265 -23.14 -25.61 -17.62
CA HIS A 265 -22.73 -26.98 -18.02
C HIS A 265 -21.37 -27.42 -17.45
N LEU A 266 -21.13 -27.16 -16.17
CA LEU A 266 -19.99 -27.72 -15.43
C LEU A 266 -20.40 -28.27 -14.06
N LEU A 267 -21.55 -28.95 -13.99
CA LEU A 267 -22.05 -29.55 -12.73
C LEU A 267 -22.50 -31.00 -12.87
N LEU A 268 -22.13 -31.72 -13.94
CA LEU A 268 -22.59 -33.10 -14.13
C LEU A 268 -21.62 -34.09 -14.82
N SER A 269 -20.30 -33.90 -14.76
CA SER A 269 -19.36 -34.94 -15.25
C SER A 269 -18.02 -35.10 -14.53
N GLN A 270 -17.94 -34.80 -13.23
CA GLN A 270 -16.79 -35.23 -12.39
C GLN A 270 -17.21 -36.12 -11.21
N VAL A 271 -18.20 -37.01 -11.43
CA VAL A 271 -18.62 -38.04 -10.45
C VAL A 271 -18.23 -39.47 -10.89
N LEU A 272 -17.69 -39.68 -12.09
CA LEU A 272 -17.22 -41.00 -12.51
C LEU A 272 -15.94 -40.85 -13.33
N PHE A 273 -14.78 -41.03 -12.67
CA PHE A 273 -13.48 -41.51 -13.19
C PHE A 273 -12.34 -40.93 -12.35
N LEU A 274 -12.26 -41.37 -11.09
CA LEU A 274 -11.00 -41.65 -10.37
C LEU A 274 -11.33 -42.48 -9.13
N TRP A 275 -12.15 -43.51 -9.35
CA TRP A 275 -12.29 -44.67 -8.47
C TRP A 275 -11.75 -45.89 -9.23
N ARG A 276 -10.42 -45.92 -9.40
CA ARG A 276 -9.63 -47.12 -9.75
C ARG A 276 -8.14 -46.76 -9.69
N SER A 277 -7.57 -46.84 -8.49
CA SER A 277 -6.19 -47.29 -8.21
C SER A 277 -5.84 -46.92 -6.77
N CYS A 278 -6.29 -47.75 -5.82
CA CYS A 278 -5.59 -48.02 -4.56
C CYS A 278 -6.36 -49.12 -3.84
N SER A 279 -5.94 -50.35 -4.09
CA SER A 279 -6.34 -51.51 -3.31
C SER A 279 -5.33 -51.70 -2.17
N TYR A 280 -5.86 -52.09 -1.00
CA TYR A 280 -5.24 -52.80 0.15
C TYR A 280 -4.88 -51.99 1.41
N PRO A 281 -5.03 -52.62 2.62
CA PRO A 281 -5.97 -52.15 3.65
C PRO A 281 -5.31 -51.99 5.04
N PHE A 282 -6.14 -52.02 6.10
CA PHE A 282 -5.87 -51.91 7.55
C PHE A 282 -5.93 -50.49 8.11
N SER A 283 -6.45 -50.19 9.29
CA SER A 283 -7.48 -50.75 10.19
C SER A 283 -7.47 -49.80 11.40
N ASN A 284 -8.58 -49.76 12.15
CA ASN A 284 -8.70 -49.26 13.52
C ASN A 284 -9.01 -47.77 13.78
N PHE A 285 -10.30 -47.58 14.11
CA PHE A 285 -10.79 -47.08 15.41
C PHE A 285 -10.75 -45.57 15.75
N ARG A 286 -11.99 -45.04 15.83
CA ARG A 286 -12.65 -44.42 17.00
C ARG A 286 -12.59 -42.88 17.24
N PHE A 287 -13.83 -42.38 17.47
CA PHE A 287 -14.32 -41.33 18.38
C PHE A 287 -14.74 -39.95 17.83
N CYS A 288 -16.05 -39.66 18.03
CA CYS A 288 -16.76 -38.46 18.54
C CYS A 288 -16.36 -37.06 18.07
N SER A 289 -17.18 -36.00 18.14
CA SER A 289 -18.61 -35.69 18.28
C SER A 289 -18.65 -34.15 18.34
N TYR A 290 -19.73 -33.53 17.85
CA TYR A 290 -20.04 -32.09 17.95
C TYR A 290 -19.21 -31.11 17.12
N LEU A 291 -19.84 -30.54 16.07
CA LEU A 291 -20.23 -29.13 16.12
C LEU A 291 -21.30 -28.82 15.07
N HIS A 292 -22.53 -28.67 15.57
CA HIS A 292 -23.59 -27.88 14.96
C HIS A 292 -23.18 -26.41 15.01
N LEU A 293 -23.11 -25.72 13.87
CA LEU A 293 -23.56 -24.34 13.60
C LEU A 293 -23.01 -23.93 12.22
N PHE A 294 -23.80 -23.16 11.46
CA PHE A 294 -23.52 -22.63 10.11
C PHE A 294 -23.83 -23.51 8.91
N HIS A 295 -25.11 -23.90 8.76
CA HIS A 295 -25.67 -24.05 7.40
C HIS A 295 -27.19 -23.96 7.32
N PHE A 296 -27.81 -22.88 7.84
CA PHE A 296 -29.22 -22.60 7.56
C PHE A 296 -29.50 -21.10 7.67
N CYS A 297 -29.11 -20.34 6.65
CA CYS A 297 -29.71 -19.03 6.32
C CYS A 297 -29.11 -18.52 5.01
N ILE A 298 -29.53 -19.09 3.87
CA ILE A 298 -29.64 -18.46 2.53
C ILE A 298 -30.40 -19.50 1.70
N LEU A 299 -31.73 -19.53 1.84
CA LEU A 299 -32.65 -20.18 0.90
C LEU A 299 -34.08 -19.79 1.29
N ARG A 300 -34.36 -18.48 1.25
CA ARG A 300 -35.74 -17.97 1.27
C ARG A 300 -35.88 -16.57 0.69
N PHE A 301 -35.21 -16.29 -0.43
CA PHE A 301 -35.39 -15.01 -1.14
C PHE A 301 -35.29 -15.10 -2.67
N PHE A 302 -35.57 -16.28 -3.24
CA PHE A 302 -35.73 -16.46 -4.69
C PHE A 302 -37.03 -17.23 -4.98
N MET A 303 -38.15 -16.58 -4.69
CA MET A 303 -39.42 -16.85 -5.37
C MET A 303 -40.32 -15.62 -5.15
N LEU A 304 -40.67 -14.95 -6.26
CA LEU A 304 -41.37 -13.66 -6.41
C LEU A 304 -40.44 -12.49 -6.77
N PHE A 305 -39.92 -12.52 -8.00
CA PHE A 305 -39.98 -11.45 -8.99
C PHE A 305 -39.64 -12.04 -10.37
#